data_AF-A0A4T0HF48-F1
#
_entry.id   AF-A0A4T0HF48-F1
#
_cell.length_a   1.000
_cell.length_b   1.000
_cell.length_c   1.000
_cell.angle_alpha   90.00
_cell.angle_beta   90.00
_cell.angle_gamma   90.00
#
_symmetry.space_group_name_H-M   'P 1'
#
loop_
_entity.id
_entity.type
_entity.pdbx_description
1 polymer ?
#
loop_
_entity_poly.entity_id
_entity_poly.type
_entity_poly.pdbx_seq_one_letter_code
_entity_poly.pdbx_strand_id
1 'polypeptide(L)'
;MTSEDILESKLKQIDSKNLTGKSHLISEAQVLGQNQDTKNQSIDIWYRLAQSSAPGDETYVQSINAISQLYLQLGKFDSSLSVIEDSLEYTHNDKCLRQTQCLVLDKLGRLEEAEKISAKYDLSHVDQVIGESITQKEEHDREKALIALKNTSNRFLGIFGLNTDMLNINQGEDGNYRFNINK
;
A
#
# COMPACT_ATOMS: atom_id res chain seq x y z
N MET A 1 38.42 35.83 23.08
CA MET A 1 37.97 34.59 22.43
C MET A 1 38.95 33.51 22.79
N THR A 2 38.50 32.54 23.59
CA THR A 2 39.29 31.36 23.93
C THR A 2 39.29 30.39 22.74
N SER A 3 40.18 29.41 22.73
CA SER A 3 40.22 28.39 21.67
C SER A 3 38.92 27.58 21.55
N GLU A 4 38.14 27.48 22.64
CA GLU A 4 36.81 26.85 22.66
C GLU A 4 35.76 27.66 21.87
N ASP A 5 35.74 29.01 21.99
CA ASP A 5 34.82 29.87 21.22
C ASP A 5 35.02 29.73 19.70
N ILE A 6 36.27 29.51 19.28
CA ILE A 6 36.64 29.34 17.87
C ILE A 6 36.22 27.96 17.36
N LEU A 7 36.27 26.92 18.20
CA LEU A 7 35.81 25.59 17.85
C LEU A 7 34.29 25.53 17.75
N GLU A 8 33.56 26.10 18.71
CA GLU A 8 32.10 26.15 18.67
C GLU A 8 31.57 26.92 17.45
N SER A 9 32.19 28.05 17.11
CA SER A 9 31.76 28.85 15.94
C SER A 9 32.01 28.13 14.62
N LYS A 10 33.11 27.36 14.51
CA LYS A 10 33.38 26.52 13.33
C LYS A 10 32.42 25.34 13.22
N LEU A 11 32.07 24.69 14.34
CA LEU A 11 31.06 23.64 14.39
C LEU A 11 29.70 24.17 13.90
N LYS A 12 29.23 25.29 14.46
CA LYS A 12 27.97 25.95 14.03
C LYS A 12 27.96 26.33 12.54
N GLN A 13 29.11 26.75 11.97
CA GLN A 13 29.22 27.03 10.53
C GLN A 13 29.17 25.76 9.66
N ILE A 14 29.79 24.66 10.10
CA ILE A 14 29.73 23.38 9.39
C ILE A 14 28.30 22.83 9.43
N ASP A 15 27.65 22.87 10.59
CA ASP A 15 26.29 22.40 10.78
C ASP A 15 25.30 23.20 9.92
N SER A 16 25.40 24.53 9.90
CA SER A 16 24.55 25.38 9.06
C SER A 16 24.79 25.18 7.55
N LYS A 17 26.03 24.94 7.13
CA LYS A 17 26.36 24.65 5.72
C LYS A 17 25.86 23.27 5.28
N ASN A 18 25.93 22.28 6.16
CA ASN A 18 25.34 20.96 5.92
C ASN A 18 23.81 21.04 5.89
N LEU A 19 23.19 21.83 6.78
CA LEU A 19 21.74 22.01 6.83
C LEU A 19 21.19 22.70 5.58
N THR A 20 21.89 23.72 5.09
CA THR A 20 21.55 24.42 3.83
C THR A 20 21.76 23.55 2.59
N GLY A 21 22.77 22.67 2.59
CA GLY A 21 22.94 21.66 1.55
C GLY A 21 21.81 20.62 1.55
N LYS A 22 21.44 20.10 2.73
CA LYS A 22 20.34 19.14 2.88
C LYS A 22 18.99 19.72 2.46
N SER A 23 18.68 20.96 2.86
CA SER A 23 17.41 21.59 2.48
C SER A 23 17.29 21.84 0.98
N HIS A 24 18.37 22.22 0.30
CA HIS A 24 18.39 22.33 -1.15
C HIS A 24 18.11 20.97 -1.82
N LEU A 25 18.81 19.91 -1.40
CA LEU A 25 18.62 18.56 -1.94
C LEU A 25 17.19 18.05 -1.72
N ILE A 26 16.58 18.33 -0.56
CA ILE A 26 15.18 18.00 -0.28
C ILE A 26 14.27 18.70 -1.29
N SER A 27 14.44 20.00 -1.51
CA SER A 27 13.61 20.76 -2.45
C SER A 27 13.77 20.28 -3.90
N GLU A 28 15.00 19.96 -4.31
CA GLU A 28 15.30 19.40 -5.63
C GLU A 28 14.66 18.03 -5.82
N ALA A 29 14.79 17.14 -4.84
CA ALA A 29 14.17 15.82 -4.87
C ALA A 29 12.64 15.90 -4.94
N GLN A 30 12.02 16.83 -4.22
CA GLN A 30 10.57 17.04 -4.28
C GLN A 30 10.12 17.48 -5.68
N VAL A 31 10.83 18.42 -6.30
CA VAL A 31 10.50 18.89 -7.66
C VAL A 31 10.67 17.77 -8.68
N LEU A 32 11.77 17.02 -8.62
CA LEU A 32 12.01 15.88 -9.50
C LEU A 32 10.99 14.75 -9.29
N GLY A 33 10.46 14.60 -8.08
CA GLY A 33 9.46 13.58 -7.74
C GLY A 33 8.09 13.83 -8.38
N GLN A 34 7.80 15.07 -8.81
CA GLN A 34 6.51 15.42 -9.43
C GLN A 34 6.43 14.97 -10.90
N ASN A 35 7.56 14.92 -11.61
CA ASN A 35 7.60 14.55 -13.02
C ASN A 35 7.94 13.07 -13.19
N GLN A 36 7.12 12.34 -13.96
CA GLN A 36 7.26 10.89 -14.12
C GLN A 36 8.66 10.45 -14.57
N ASP A 37 9.27 11.19 -15.51
CA ASP A 37 10.58 10.85 -16.07
C ASP A 37 11.73 11.06 -15.07
N THR A 38 11.56 11.96 -14.10
CA THR A 38 12.60 12.30 -13.12
C THR A 38 12.38 11.67 -11.74
N LYS A 39 11.32 10.87 -11.55
CA LYS A 39 11.07 10.16 -10.27
C LYS A 39 12.24 9.28 -9.83
N ASN A 40 12.90 8.58 -10.76
CA ASN A 40 14.07 7.77 -10.39
C ASN A 40 15.24 8.63 -9.88
N GLN A 41 15.46 9.82 -10.45
CA GLN A 41 16.47 10.77 -9.97
C GLN A 41 16.11 11.32 -8.58
N SER A 42 14.82 11.61 -8.36
CA SER A 42 14.31 11.99 -7.03
C SER A 42 14.60 10.90 -5.99
N ILE A 43 14.31 9.64 -6.31
CA ILE A 43 14.58 8.49 -5.45
C ILE A 43 16.07 8.40 -5.10
N ASP A 44 16.96 8.58 -6.07
CA ASP A 44 18.41 8.56 -5.84
C ASP A 44 18.86 9.65 -4.85
N ILE A 45 18.31 10.86 -4.97
CA ILE A 45 18.62 11.96 -4.04
C ILE A 45 18.10 11.64 -2.64
N TRP A 46 16.88 11.12 -2.51
CA TRP A 46 16.31 10.72 -1.22
C TRP A 46 17.11 9.60 -0.55
N TYR A 47 17.62 8.62 -1.31
CA TYR A 47 18.51 7.59 -0.76
C TYR A 47 19.80 8.20 -0.21
N ARG A 48 20.41 9.14 -0.91
CA ARG A 48 21.60 9.86 -0.42
C ARG A 48 21.30 10.64 0.85
N LEU A 49 20.14 11.30 0.91
CA LEU A 49 19.69 12.02 2.10
C LEU A 49 19.54 11.06 3.30
N ALA A 50 18.85 9.94 3.12
CA ALA A 50 18.69 8.91 4.14
C ALA A 50 20.04 8.35 4.62
N GLN A 51 20.97 8.04 3.71
CA GLN A 51 22.31 7.53 4.04
C GLN A 51 23.17 8.55 4.79
N SER A 52 22.96 9.85 4.55
CA SER A 52 23.68 10.95 5.21
C SER A 52 23.05 11.39 6.54
N SER A 53 22.01 10.69 6.97
CA SER A 53 21.22 11.01 8.15
C SER A 53 21.30 9.88 9.18
N ALA A 54 21.06 10.22 10.44
CA ALA A 54 21.01 9.21 11.49
C ALA A 54 19.71 8.40 11.34
N PRO A 55 19.75 7.06 11.48
CA PRO A 55 18.54 6.25 11.43
C PRO A 55 17.49 6.73 12.43
N GLY A 56 16.27 6.95 11.96
CA GLY A 56 15.15 7.46 12.76
C GLY A 56 15.15 8.98 12.99
N ASP A 57 16.13 9.73 12.48
CA ASP A 57 16.06 11.19 12.47
C ASP A 57 14.97 11.71 11.51
N GLU A 58 14.58 12.97 11.66
CA GLU A 58 13.49 13.56 10.88
C GLU A 58 13.75 13.49 9.36
N THR A 59 15.00 13.74 8.94
CA THR A 59 15.37 13.71 7.52
C THR A 59 15.36 12.28 6.97
N TYR A 60 15.78 11.30 7.76
CA TYR A 60 15.72 9.88 7.43
C TYR A 60 14.27 9.45 7.26
N VAL A 61 13.41 9.73 8.25
CA VAL A 61 11.97 9.41 8.20
C VAL A 61 11.32 10.06 6.98
N GLN A 62 11.60 11.34 6.72
CA GLN A 62 11.09 12.05 5.55
C GLN A 62 11.56 11.41 4.24
N SER A 63 12.83 11.03 4.17
CA SER A 63 13.42 10.40 2.97
C SER A 63 12.80 9.04 2.69
N ILE A 64 12.66 8.19 3.71
CA ILE A 64 12.02 6.87 3.58
C ILE A 64 10.57 7.01 3.15
N ASN A 65 9.81 7.95 3.74
CA ASN A 65 8.44 8.24 3.33
C ASN A 65 8.37 8.65 1.85
N ALA A 66 9.25 9.54 1.42
CA ALA A 66 9.30 9.98 0.03
C ALA A 66 9.66 8.85 -0.94
N ILE A 67 10.69 8.04 -0.63
CA ILE A 67 11.10 6.88 -1.44
C ILE A 67 9.93 5.89 -1.60
N SER A 68 9.29 5.55 -0.47
CA SER A 68 8.20 4.57 -0.44
C SER A 68 7.01 5.04 -1.30
N GLN A 69 6.63 6.31 -1.19
CA GLN A 69 5.57 6.92 -2.00
C GLN A 69 5.93 6.98 -3.49
N LEU A 70 7.17 7.33 -3.83
CA LEU A 70 7.63 7.37 -5.23
C LEU A 70 7.61 5.97 -5.86
N TYR A 71 8.03 4.94 -5.13
CA TYR A 71 7.90 3.56 -5.60
C TYR A 71 6.45 3.12 -5.77
N LEU A 72 5.56 3.48 -4.84
CA LEU A 72 4.12 3.23 -4.96
C LEU A 72 3.56 3.85 -6.26
N GLN A 73 3.92 5.11 -6.55
CA GLN A 73 3.48 5.80 -7.77
C GLN A 73 4.09 5.22 -9.06
N LEU A 74 5.26 4.60 -8.99
CA LEU A 74 5.90 3.91 -10.11
C LEU A 74 5.37 2.48 -10.30
N GLY A 75 4.47 2.00 -9.43
CA GLY A 75 3.98 0.62 -9.44
C GLY A 75 5.00 -0.42 -8.97
N LYS A 76 6.11 0.02 -8.36
CA LYS A 76 7.17 -0.84 -7.82
C LYS A 76 6.84 -1.23 -6.38
N PHE A 77 5.75 -1.98 -6.21
CA PHE A 77 5.18 -2.26 -4.88
C PHE A 77 6.13 -3.08 -3.99
N ASP A 78 6.81 -4.09 -4.52
CA ASP A 78 7.77 -4.88 -3.74
C ASP A 78 8.95 -4.03 -3.24
N SER A 79 9.48 -3.14 -4.09
CA SER A 79 10.56 -2.22 -3.71
C SER A 79 10.10 -1.23 -2.64
N SER A 80 8.86 -0.72 -2.75
CA SER A 80 8.27 0.14 -1.73
C SER A 80 8.18 -0.61 -0.40
N LEU A 81 7.65 -1.83 -0.40
CA LEU A 81 7.49 -2.62 0.82
C LEU A 81 8.83 -2.96 1.49
N SER A 82 9.84 -3.35 0.71
CA SER A 82 11.18 -3.65 1.22
C SER A 82 11.80 -2.44 1.92
N VAL A 83 11.70 -1.24 1.34
CA VAL A 83 12.24 -0.01 1.97
C VAL A 83 11.51 0.31 3.26
N ILE A 84 10.18 0.14 3.28
CA ILE A 84 9.38 0.34 4.49
C ILE A 84 9.87 -0.64 5.56
N GLU A 85 9.88 -1.94 5.29
CA GLU A 85 10.25 -3.00 6.23
C GLU A 85 11.65 -2.79 6.82
N ASP A 86 12.65 -2.47 5.99
CA ASP A 86 14.02 -2.19 6.42
C ASP A 86 14.10 -0.98 7.36
N SER A 87 13.20 -0.01 7.21
CA SER A 87 13.20 1.21 8.02
C SER A 87 12.40 1.07 9.34
N LEU A 88 11.54 0.05 9.46
CA LEU A 88 10.61 -0.08 10.58
C LEU A 88 11.29 -0.21 11.93
N GLU A 89 12.53 -0.71 11.97
CA GLU A 89 13.33 -0.77 13.19
C GLU A 89 13.53 0.62 13.82
N TYR A 90 13.56 1.67 12.99
CA TYR A 90 13.81 3.05 13.40
C TYR A 90 12.56 3.93 13.31
N THR A 91 11.58 3.55 12.51
CA THR A 91 10.39 4.38 12.18
C THR A 91 9.07 3.75 12.62
N HIS A 92 9.10 2.78 13.55
CA HIS A 92 7.97 1.92 13.91
C HIS A 92 6.63 2.63 14.23
N ASN A 93 6.66 3.87 14.71
CA ASN A 93 5.49 4.68 15.08
C ASN A 93 5.11 5.75 14.04
N ASP A 94 5.81 5.83 12.91
CA ASP A 94 5.50 6.80 11.87
C ASP A 94 4.20 6.45 11.15
N LYS A 95 3.13 7.20 11.43
CA LYS A 95 1.81 6.94 10.87
C LYS A 95 1.79 7.08 9.35
N CYS A 96 2.54 8.02 8.78
CA CYS A 96 2.60 8.24 7.33
C CYS A 96 3.19 7.04 6.60
N LEU A 97 4.26 6.47 7.15
CA LEU A 97 4.90 5.28 6.63
C LEU A 97 3.98 4.06 6.73
N ARG A 98 3.28 3.90 7.87
CA ARG A 98 2.29 2.82 8.05
C ARG A 98 1.12 2.94 7.08
N GLN A 99 0.63 4.15 6.82
CA GLN A 99 -0.39 4.39 5.78
C GLN A 99 0.11 3.96 4.40
N THR A 100 1.33 4.36 4.04
CA THR A 100 1.95 3.95 2.77
C THR A 100 2.10 2.43 2.71
N GLN A 101 2.50 1.78 3.81
CA GLN A 101 2.61 0.33 3.92
C GLN A 101 1.27 -0.37 3.63
N CYS A 102 0.19 0.09 4.25
CA CYS A 102 -1.15 -0.43 4.03
C CYS A 102 -1.58 -0.31 2.56
N LEU A 103 -1.33 0.84 1.91
CA LEU A 103 -1.65 1.04 0.49
C LEU A 103 -0.82 0.14 -0.44
N VAL A 104 0.44 -0.10 -0.10
CA VAL A 104 1.31 -1.02 -0.86
C VAL A 104 0.82 -2.46 -0.72
N LEU A 105 0.46 -2.89 0.50
CA LEU A 105 -0.07 -4.23 0.78
C LEU A 105 -1.40 -4.47 0.08
N ASP A 106 -2.28 -3.46 0.03
CA ASP A 106 -3.50 -3.47 -0.77
C ASP A 106 -3.20 -3.78 -2.25
N LYS A 107 -2.27 -3.04 -2.85
CA LYS A 107 -1.89 -3.22 -4.26
C LYS A 107 -1.22 -4.57 -4.56
N LEU A 108 -0.59 -5.18 -3.55
CA LEU A 108 -0.04 -6.54 -3.62
C LEU A 108 -1.09 -7.63 -3.34
N GLY A 109 -2.32 -7.26 -2.97
CA GLY A 109 -3.39 -8.21 -2.61
C GLY A 109 -3.25 -8.86 -1.23
N ARG A 110 -2.32 -8.37 -0.40
CA ARG A 110 -2.06 -8.83 0.98
C ARG A 110 -2.99 -8.11 1.97
N LEU A 111 -4.30 -8.22 1.73
CA LEU A 111 -5.33 -7.45 2.44
C LEU A 111 -5.41 -7.74 3.94
N GLU A 112 -5.24 -9.00 4.36
CA GLU A 112 -5.25 -9.36 5.79
C GLU A 112 -4.13 -8.66 6.59
N GLU A 113 -2.97 -8.47 5.98
CA GLU A 113 -1.85 -7.79 6.62
C GLU A 113 -2.08 -6.28 6.66
N ALA A 114 -2.63 -5.72 5.59
CA ALA A 114 -2.99 -4.31 5.52
C ALA A 114 -4.00 -3.96 6.63
N GLU A 115 -5.04 -4.77 6.81
CA GLU A 115 -6.07 -4.60 7.84
C GLU A 115 -5.50 -4.71 9.26
N LYS A 116 -4.63 -5.69 9.53
CA LYS A 116 -3.96 -5.82 10.83
C LYS A 116 -3.15 -4.58 11.18
N ILE A 117 -2.44 -4.01 10.20
CA ILE A 117 -1.63 -2.81 10.42
C ILE A 117 -2.52 -1.59 10.61
N SER A 118 -3.56 -1.42 9.79
CA SER A 118 -4.44 -0.25 9.88
C SER A 118 -5.19 -0.21 11.21
N ALA A 119 -5.69 -1.35 11.69
CA ALA A 119 -6.31 -1.50 13.00
C ALA A 119 -5.32 -1.27 14.16
N LYS A 120 -4.06 -1.72 14.02
CA LYS A 120 -3.04 -1.54 15.06
C LYS A 120 -2.62 -0.08 15.27
N TYR A 121 -2.66 0.73 14.21
CA TYR A 121 -2.16 2.12 14.22
C TYR A 121 -3.25 3.19 14.12
N ASP A 122 -4.52 2.79 14.21
CA ASP A 122 -5.71 3.64 14.09
C ASP A 122 -5.68 4.50 12.82
N LEU A 123 -5.55 3.85 11.66
CA LEU A 123 -5.42 4.51 10.35
C LEU A 123 -6.77 4.63 9.63
N SER A 124 -7.68 5.42 10.21
CA SER A 124 -9.08 5.56 9.76
C SER A 124 -9.26 5.89 8.28
N HIS A 125 -8.35 6.65 7.67
CA HIS A 125 -8.43 6.99 6.25
C HIS A 125 -8.14 5.79 5.33
N VAL A 126 -7.28 4.86 5.78
CA VAL A 126 -6.88 3.70 4.99
C VAL A 126 -7.78 2.50 5.25
N ASP A 127 -8.40 2.44 6.44
CA ASP A 127 -9.38 1.41 6.79
C ASP A 127 -10.53 1.31 5.77
N GLN A 128 -11.07 2.45 5.32
CA GLN A 128 -12.13 2.47 4.32
C GLN A 128 -11.66 1.86 2.99
N VAL A 129 -10.47 2.25 2.52
CA VAL A 129 -9.92 1.79 1.23
C VAL A 129 -9.61 0.28 1.26
N ILE A 130 -9.05 -0.21 2.38
CA ILE A 130 -8.80 -1.63 2.57
C ILE A 130 -10.13 -2.40 2.62
N GLY A 131 -11.11 -1.90 3.38
CA GLY A 131 -12.43 -2.52 3.48
C GLY A 131 -13.13 -2.65 2.13
N GLU A 132 -13.13 -1.59 1.32
CA GLU A 132 -13.65 -1.62 -0.06
C GLU A 132 -12.92 -2.68 -0.90
N SER A 133 -11.60 -2.76 -0.80
CA SER A 133 -10.80 -3.73 -1.56
C SER A 133 -11.05 -5.19 -1.13
N ILE A 134 -11.31 -5.43 0.17
CA ILE A 134 -11.73 -6.74 0.68
C ILE A 134 -13.09 -7.12 0.11
N THR A 135 -14.08 -6.22 0.19
CA THR A 135 -15.43 -6.51 -0.32
C THR A 135 -15.43 -6.83 -1.82
N GLN A 136 -14.67 -6.08 -2.62
CA GLN A 136 -14.53 -6.34 -4.06
C GLN A 136 -13.90 -7.71 -4.35
N LYS A 137 -12.88 -8.09 -3.58
CA LYS A 137 -12.25 -9.41 -3.72
C LYS A 137 -13.23 -10.53 -3.38
N GLU A 138 -13.98 -10.39 -2.30
CA GLU A 138 -14.99 -11.36 -1.88
C GLU A 138 -16.12 -11.50 -2.92
N GLU A 139 -16.61 -10.39 -3.48
CA GLU A 139 -17.62 -10.41 -4.55
C GLU A 139 -17.11 -11.13 -5.79
N HIS A 140 -15.90 -10.81 -6.24
CA HIS A 140 -15.28 -11.47 -7.38
C HIS A 140 -15.03 -12.97 -7.15
N ASP A 141 -14.59 -13.35 -5.95
CA ASP A 141 -14.37 -14.76 -5.60
C ASP A 141 -15.71 -15.52 -5.49
N ARG A 142 -16.76 -14.86 -4.99
CA ARG A 142 -18.13 -15.38 -4.98
C ARG A 142 -18.67 -15.56 -6.39
N GLU A 143 -18.49 -14.60 -7.29
CA GLU A 143 -18.89 -14.71 -8.69
C GLU A 143 -18.20 -15.89 -9.37
N LYS A 144 -16.89 -16.05 -9.18
CA LYS A 144 -16.14 -17.20 -9.68
C LYS A 144 -16.68 -18.52 -9.13
N ALA A 145 -16.98 -18.59 -7.84
CA ALA A 145 -17.55 -19.78 -7.22
C ALA A 145 -18.93 -20.11 -7.81
N LEU A 146 -19.79 -19.12 -8.04
CA LEU A 146 -21.10 -19.30 -8.67
C LEU A 146 -20.98 -19.81 -10.11
N ILE A 147 -20.04 -19.27 -10.90
CA ILE A 147 -19.77 -19.75 -12.25
C ILE A 147 -19.28 -21.20 -12.23
N ALA A 148 -18.36 -21.53 -11.32
CA ALA A 148 -17.85 -22.90 -11.18
C ALA A 148 -18.98 -23.87 -10.80
N LEU A 149 -19.85 -23.48 -9.85
CA LEU A 149 -21.01 -24.27 -9.44
C LEU A 149 -22.05 -24.43 -10.56
N LYS A 150 -22.30 -23.37 -11.33
CA LYS A 150 -23.20 -23.42 -12.50
C LYS A 150 -22.65 -24.39 -13.54
N ASN A 151 -21.35 -24.32 -13.84
CA ASN A 151 -20.70 -25.19 -14.83
C ASN A 151 -20.69 -26.66 -14.41
N THR A 152 -20.39 -26.95 -13.14
CA THR A 152 -20.44 -28.33 -12.63
C THR A 152 -21.86 -28.89 -12.65
N SER A 153 -22.85 -28.07 -12.25
CA SER A 153 -24.26 -28.44 -12.31
C SER A 153 -24.72 -28.70 -13.74
N ASN A 154 -24.37 -27.83 -14.70
CA ASN A 154 -24.68 -28.01 -16.11
C ASN A 154 -24.03 -29.25 -16.72
N ARG A 155 -22.80 -29.59 -16.32
CA ARG A 155 -22.15 -30.82 -16.76
C ARG A 155 -22.91 -32.06 -16.29
N PHE A 156 -23.42 -32.05 -15.06
CA PHE A 156 -24.23 -33.15 -14.53
C PHE A 156 -25.61 -33.22 -15.21
N LEU A 157 -26.33 -32.09 -15.27
CA LEU A 157 -27.65 -31.99 -15.88
C LEU A 157 -27.64 -32.30 -17.39
N GLY A 158 -26.53 -32.01 -18.07
CA GLY A 158 -26.33 -32.31 -19.48
C GLY A 158 -26.41 -33.79 -19.82
N ILE A 159 -26.13 -34.69 -18.87
CA ILE A 159 -26.34 -36.15 -19.03
C ILE A 159 -27.82 -36.45 -19.34
N PHE A 160 -28.72 -35.61 -18.83
CA PHE A 160 -30.16 -35.72 -19.00
C PHE A 160 -30.74 -34.75 -20.05
N GLY A 161 -29.87 -34.04 -20.78
CA GLY A 161 -30.30 -33.00 -21.73
C GLY A 161 -30.90 -31.76 -21.06
N LEU A 162 -30.51 -31.46 -19.82
CA LEU A 162 -30.98 -30.31 -19.03
C LEU A 162 -29.83 -29.33 -18.74
N ASN A 163 -30.17 -28.11 -18.32
CA ASN A 163 -29.22 -27.14 -17.77
C ASN A 163 -29.86 -26.33 -16.62
N THR A 164 -29.05 -25.56 -15.89
CA THR A 164 -29.49 -24.73 -14.76
C THR A 164 -30.43 -23.60 -15.16
N ASP A 165 -30.32 -23.12 -16.40
CA ASP A 165 -31.16 -22.01 -16.89
C ASP A 165 -32.60 -22.47 -17.18
N MET A 166 -32.81 -23.78 -17.31
CA MET A 166 -34.12 -24.42 -17.43
C MET A 166 -34.82 -24.62 -16.07
N LEU A 167 -34.12 -24.43 -14.95
CA LEU A 167 -34.66 -24.67 -13.60
C LEU A 167 -35.23 -23.37 -13.02
N ASN A 168 -36.53 -23.34 -12.79
CA ASN A 168 -37.20 -22.29 -12.03
C ASN A 168 -37.51 -22.77 -10.62
N ILE A 169 -37.00 -22.04 -9.62
CA ILE A 169 -37.21 -22.34 -8.21
C ILE A 169 -38.05 -21.21 -7.61
N ASN A 170 -39.24 -21.55 -7.12
CA ASN A 170 -40.11 -20.61 -6.43
C ASN A 170 -40.29 -21.06 -4.98
N GLN A 171 -40.12 -20.14 -4.02
CA GLN A 171 -40.47 -20.36 -2.62
C GLN A 171 -41.93 -19.99 -2.40
N GLY A 172 -42.73 -20.93 -1.91
CA GLY A 172 -44.13 -20.70 -1.54
C GLY A 172 -44.25 -19.95 -0.20
N GLU A 173 -45.44 -19.38 0.06
CA GLU A 173 -45.78 -18.72 1.33
C GLU A 173 -45.73 -19.69 2.53
N ASP A 174 -45.82 -20.99 2.26
CA ASP A 174 -45.65 -22.09 3.21
C ASP A 174 -44.18 -22.43 3.51
N GLY A 175 -43.23 -21.70 2.91
CA GLY A 175 -41.79 -21.95 3.03
C GLY A 175 -41.28 -23.11 2.18
N ASN A 176 -42.15 -23.83 1.47
CA ASN A 176 -41.76 -24.95 0.62
C ASN A 176 -41.22 -24.47 -0.73
N TYR A 177 -40.17 -25.14 -1.23
CA TYR A 177 -39.60 -24.86 -2.56
C TYR A 177 -40.24 -25.76 -3.62
N ARG A 178 -40.70 -25.15 -4.73
CA ARG A 178 -41.18 -25.87 -5.91
C ARG A 178 -40.19 -25.71 -7.07
N PHE A 179 -39.86 -26.81 -7.72
CA PHE A 179 -38.96 -26.87 -8.86
C PHE A 179 -39.76 -27.12 -10.14
N ASN A 180 -39.66 -26.20 -11.09
CA ASN A 180 -40.25 -26.35 -12.42
C ASN A 180 -39.15 -26.37 -13.47
N ILE A 181 -39.26 -27.28 -14.44
CA ILE A 181 -38.33 -27.39 -15.57
C ILE A 181 -39.02 -26.82 -16.80
N ASN A 182 -38.50 -25.70 -17.30
CA ASN A 182 -38.97 -25.11 -18.54
C ASN A 182 -38.10 -25.67 -19.68
N LYS A 183 -38.70 -26.50 -20.53
CA LYS A 183 -38.07 -27.03 -21.76
C LYS A 183 -38.17 -26.04 -22.90
#